data_AF-A0A2G8Y5C4-F1
#
_entry.id   AF-A0A2G8Y5C4-F1
#
_cell.length_a   1.000
_cell.length_b   1.000
_cell.length_c   1.000
_cell.angle_alpha   90.00
_cell.angle_beta   90.00
_cell.angle_gamma   90.00
#
_symmetry.space_group_name_H-M   'P 1'
#
loop_
_entity.id
_entity.type
_entity.pdbx_description
1 polymer ?
#
loop_
_entity_poly.entity_id
_entity_poly.type
_entity_poly.pdbx_seq_one_letter_code
_entity_poly.pdbx_strand_id
1 'polypeptide(L)'
;MAEATAQKRQKKHGRFRVLVCDPIDQAGMDILSSFADVDTKLKLSEEELCRVVGNYDGLMVRSGTTVTEKIIKHGQKLKIIGRAGVGVDNVCVDAATAQGIFVVNSPNGNTMAAAELTLGLMMALARKIPQADASVSRGEWTRSKFMGRQLNQKTIGIIGLGQVGTHVARVCTALGMEVLAYDPFINEEKAKAVGCRNVALETLLASSDFITLHVPLLDKTRHLINADKLKLIKKGACIINASRGGVIDEKAVAEALMANELAGAALDVFEEEKEFSKDNPLIQAKANGRNIILTPHIGASTLEAQHNVAVDVALQFREALLGGLPQSAVNLQCVRSQQLVSLVHLAEILGRLCSKLVDEPVETLHLKIRGSVDSANADVLLLSAAQGVLRTRCDHIVNFVNVKRIAQEHKVELVVSKEELTTPPQNSILELRVETKNSSASVEGCCAVDGSVVLRKFLGTPIYLQMPSRRHLHSRRRPNSEANFETSGDVASNGSSAGTEHEDADLKDAPIYMMYTIHSDTSGTLATVAQKLAGANINIANCHLGRRLVDDPSAPEGKTMMGLCIFHADSEIPDEVVTTIRQLHNVKECKVFATPQSLGLDAI
;
A
#
# COMPACT_ATOMS: atom_id res chain seq x y z
N MET A 1 -16.75 29.87 -15.53
CA MET A 1 -16.47 30.54 -14.24
C MET A 1 -16.29 29.58 -13.08
N ALA A 2 -17.02 28.45 -13.00
CA ALA A 2 -16.82 27.43 -11.96
C ALA A 2 -15.43 26.74 -11.99
N GLU A 3 -14.85 26.49 -13.17
CA GLU A 3 -13.49 25.93 -13.31
C GLU A 3 -12.39 26.89 -12.83
N ALA A 4 -12.57 28.20 -13.06
CA ALA A 4 -11.63 29.23 -12.58
C ALA A 4 -11.64 29.36 -11.04
N THR A 5 -12.77 29.06 -10.41
CA THR A 5 -12.93 29.10 -8.94
C THR A 5 -12.36 27.84 -8.27
N ALA A 6 -12.42 26.67 -8.94
CA ALA A 6 -11.73 25.46 -8.50
C ALA A 6 -10.19 25.59 -8.60
N GLN A 7 -9.69 26.16 -9.70
CA GLN A 7 -8.26 26.47 -9.89
C GLN A 7 -7.74 27.53 -8.89
N LYS A 8 -8.58 28.48 -8.46
CA LYS A 8 -8.23 29.46 -7.42
C LYS A 8 -8.22 28.85 -6.01
N ARG A 9 -9.05 27.84 -5.72
CA ARG A 9 -9.08 27.17 -4.40
C ARG A 9 -7.87 26.26 -4.15
N GLN A 10 -7.34 25.59 -5.18
CA GLN A 10 -6.10 24.82 -5.08
C GLN A 10 -4.84 25.66 -4.83
N LYS A 11 -4.86 26.98 -5.11
CA LYS A 11 -3.70 27.85 -4.89
C LYS A 11 -3.42 28.21 -3.43
N LYS A 12 -4.33 27.90 -2.48
CA LYS A 12 -4.17 28.26 -1.05
C LYS A 12 -3.55 27.15 -0.19
N HIS A 13 -3.47 25.91 -0.69
CA HIS A 13 -2.65 24.83 -0.16
C HIS A 13 -1.62 24.48 -1.24
N GLY A 14 -0.32 24.61 -0.94
CA GLY A 14 0.73 24.40 -1.95
C GLY A 14 0.55 23.08 -2.69
N ARG A 15 0.64 23.11 -4.03
CA ARG A 15 0.59 21.93 -4.87
C ARG A 15 1.76 21.01 -4.48
N PHE A 16 1.52 19.71 -4.38
CA PHE A 16 2.59 18.75 -4.02
C PHE A 16 3.75 18.87 -4.99
N ARG A 17 4.99 18.65 -4.52
CA ARG A 17 6.16 18.68 -5.39
C ARG A 17 6.69 17.28 -5.63
N VAL A 18 6.89 16.91 -6.89
CA VAL A 18 7.42 15.60 -7.29
C VAL A 18 8.73 15.79 -8.05
N LEU A 19 9.78 15.11 -7.61
CA LEU A 19 11.06 15.05 -8.31
C LEU A 19 11.13 13.78 -9.16
N VAL A 20 11.48 13.94 -10.44
CA VAL A 20 11.70 12.83 -11.38
C VAL A 20 13.19 12.79 -11.74
N CYS A 21 13.89 11.73 -11.34
CA CYS A 21 15.35 11.61 -11.51
C CYS A 21 15.80 10.76 -12.70
N ASP A 22 14.88 10.00 -13.31
CA ASP A 22 15.16 9.16 -14.48
C ASP A 22 14.16 9.46 -15.61
N PRO A 23 14.45 9.10 -16.88
CA PRO A 23 13.51 9.29 -17.98
C PRO A 23 12.21 8.51 -17.77
N ILE A 24 11.07 9.20 -17.79
CA ILE A 24 9.72 8.64 -17.64
C ILE A 24 8.89 8.96 -18.88
N ASP A 25 8.02 8.03 -19.29
CA ASP A 25 7.09 8.23 -20.41
C ASP A 25 6.17 9.44 -20.17
N GLN A 26 5.86 10.16 -21.25
CA GLN A 26 5.08 11.40 -21.16
C GLN A 26 3.70 11.18 -20.52
N ALA A 27 3.06 10.03 -20.74
CA ALA A 27 1.75 9.76 -20.13
C ALA A 27 1.80 9.74 -18.59
N GLY A 28 2.89 9.22 -18.00
CA GLY A 28 3.10 9.27 -16.56
C GLY A 28 3.35 10.71 -16.08
N MET A 29 4.13 11.48 -16.84
CA MET A 29 4.41 12.89 -16.55
C MET A 29 3.14 13.75 -16.59
N ASP A 30 2.25 13.51 -17.54
CA ASP A 30 0.97 14.21 -17.67
C ASP A 30 0.05 13.94 -16.48
N ILE A 31 -0.01 12.68 -16.02
CA ILE A 31 -0.76 12.30 -14.81
C ILE A 31 -0.20 13.00 -13.58
N LEU A 32 1.12 12.97 -13.35
CA LEU A 32 1.74 13.68 -12.23
C LEU A 32 1.45 15.18 -12.29
N SER A 33 1.59 15.77 -13.47
CA SER A 33 1.34 17.19 -13.73
C SER A 33 -0.14 17.59 -13.64
N SER A 34 -1.06 16.65 -13.44
CA SER A 34 -2.47 16.98 -13.19
C SER A 34 -2.74 17.39 -11.74
N PHE A 35 -1.91 16.94 -10.78
CA PHE A 35 -2.12 17.17 -9.34
C PHE A 35 -0.89 17.64 -8.55
N ALA A 36 0.30 17.61 -9.14
CA ALA A 36 1.56 18.02 -8.53
C ALA A 36 2.37 18.97 -9.44
N ASP A 37 3.30 19.70 -8.86
CA ASP A 37 4.36 20.42 -9.56
C ASP A 37 5.54 19.46 -9.75
N VAL A 38 5.89 19.18 -11.00
CA VAL A 38 6.86 18.13 -11.35
C VAL A 38 8.17 18.77 -11.81
N ASP A 39 9.26 18.45 -11.12
CA ASP A 39 10.61 18.84 -11.53
C ASP A 39 11.35 17.61 -12.08
N THR A 40 11.87 17.71 -13.30
CA THR A 40 12.70 16.66 -13.89
C THR A 40 14.18 17.05 -13.79
N LYS A 41 14.96 16.27 -13.03
CA LYS A 41 16.40 16.48 -12.87
C LYS A 41 17.12 15.15 -13.03
N LEU A 42 17.54 14.88 -14.26
CA LEU A 42 18.17 13.61 -14.61
C LEU A 42 19.63 13.56 -14.16
N LYS A 43 20.10 12.35 -13.81
CA LYS A 43 21.52 12.06 -13.53
C LYS A 43 22.14 12.86 -12.38
N LEU A 44 21.35 13.19 -11.35
CA LEU A 44 21.88 13.79 -10.13
C LEU A 44 22.81 12.81 -9.39
N SER A 45 23.93 13.31 -8.87
CA SER A 45 24.75 12.54 -7.94
C SER A 45 23.99 12.30 -6.62
N GLU A 46 24.44 11.34 -5.80
CA GLU A 46 23.84 11.12 -4.49
C GLU A 46 23.88 12.41 -3.63
N GLU A 47 24.99 13.14 -3.66
CA GLU A 47 25.18 14.40 -2.92
C GLU A 47 24.23 15.49 -3.41
N GLU A 48 24.06 15.64 -4.72
CA GLU A 48 23.15 16.62 -5.31
C GLU A 48 21.69 16.29 -4.97
N LEU A 49 21.33 15.00 -5.05
CA LEU A 49 19.99 14.53 -4.69
C LEU A 49 19.70 14.78 -3.21
N CYS A 50 20.65 14.50 -2.30
CA CYS A 50 20.52 14.81 -0.87
C CYS A 50 20.26 16.31 -0.61
N ARG A 51 20.84 17.22 -1.39
CA ARG A 51 20.64 18.67 -1.22
C ARG A 51 19.24 19.14 -1.60
N VAL A 52 18.60 18.48 -2.57
CA VAL A 52 17.32 18.96 -3.14
C VAL A 52 16.12 18.17 -2.65
N VAL A 53 16.29 16.89 -2.30
CA VAL A 53 15.19 15.94 -2.06
C VAL A 53 14.26 16.36 -0.91
N GLY A 54 14.76 17.07 0.11
CA GLY A 54 13.96 17.58 1.23
C GLY A 54 12.88 18.60 0.84
N ASN A 55 12.89 19.10 -0.40
CA ASN A 55 11.89 20.04 -0.91
C ASN A 55 10.69 19.37 -1.61
N TYR A 56 10.67 18.04 -1.72
CA TYR A 56 9.68 17.28 -2.49
C TYR A 56 8.84 16.36 -1.61
N ASP A 57 7.58 16.17 -2.01
CA ASP A 57 6.66 15.21 -1.43
C ASP A 57 6.80 13.81 -2.07
N GLY A 58 7.27 13.74 -3.31
CA GLY A 58 7.44 12.49 -4.04
C GLY A 58 8.75 12.42 -4.83
N LEU A 59 9.31 11.21 -4.94
CA LEU A 59 10.51 10.92 -5.73
C LEU A 59 10.25 9.76 -6.69
N MET A 60 10.22 10.05 -7.99
CA MET A 60 10.05 9.04 -9.04
C MET A 60 11.39 8.72 -9.72
N VAL A 61 11.70 7.42 -9.79
CA VAL A 61 12.94 6.88 -10.35
C VAL A 61 12.66 5.69 -11.27
N ARG A 62 13.68 5.23 -11.98
CA ARG A 62 13.76 3.96 -12.71
C ARG A 62 14.99 3.20 -12.22
N SER A 63 15.74 2.54 -13.12
CA SER A 63 16.97 1.81 -12.79
C SER A 63 18.21 2.68 -12.71
N GLY A 64 18.18 3.91 -13.24
CA GLY A 64 19.35 4.78 -13.32
C GLY A 64 19.76 5.36 -11.96
N THR A 65 18.77 5.83 -11.20
CA THR A 65 19.01 6.46 -9.89
C THR A 65 18.94 5.42 -8.76
N THR A 66 19.96 5.33 -7.90
CA THR A 66 19.92 4.52 -6.68
C THR A 66 19.48 5.37 -5.49
N VAL A 67 18.38 5.01 -4.84
CA VAL A 67 17.81 5.71 -3.69
C VAL A 67 18.29 5.04 -2.39
N THR A 68 19.41 5.55 -1.88
CA THR A 68 20.08 5.04 -0.67
C THR A 68 19.41 5.53 0.62
N GLU A 69 19.77 4.91 1.75
CA GLU A 69 19.35 5.39 3.08
C GLU A 69 19.73 6.85 3.33
N LYS A 70 20.90 7.30 2.84
CA LYS A 70 21.39 8.67 2.97
C LYS A 70 20.47 9.66 2.26
N ILE A 71 20.04 9.36 1.03
CA ILE A 71 19.06 10.18 0.29
C ILE A 71 17.74 10.25 1.06
N ILE A 72 17.25 9.10 1.53
CA ILE A 72 15.98 9.01 2.25
C ILE A 72 16.00 9.85 3.53
N LYS A 73 17.08 9.82 4.32
CA LYS A 73 17.29 10.69 5.50
C LYS A 73 17.23 12.19 5.23
N HIS A 74 17.57 12.64 4.02
CA HIS A 74 17.45 14.05 3.65
C HIS A 74 16.05 14.41 3.12
N GLY A 75 15.22 13.42 2.80
CA GLY A 75 13.88 13.57 2.24
C GLY A 75 12.80 13.83 3.28
N GLN A 76 12.97 14.83 4.15
CA GLN A 76 12.08 15.08 5.30
C GLN A 76 10.59 15.30 4.95
N LYS A 77 10.29 15.72 3.71
CA LYS A 77 8.92 15.91 3.20
C LYS A 77 8.41 14.74 2.35
N LEU A 78 9.27 13.78 2.00
CA LEU A 78 8.90 12.68 1.14
C LEU A 78 7.79 11.85 1.81
N LYS A 79 6.78 11.54 1.01
CA LYS A 79 5.66 10.65 1.38
C LYS A 79 5.66 9.39 0.52
N ILE A 80 6.21 9.47 -0.69
CA ILE A 80 6.27 8.36 -1.64
C ILE A 80 7.54 8.37 -2.48
N ILE A 81 8.11 7.18 -2.67
CA ILE A 81 9.15 6.87 -3.65
C ILE A 81 8.56 5.86 -4.64
N GLY A 82 8.61 6.17 -5.93
CA GLY A 82 8.11 5.27 -6.98
C GLY A 82 9.20 4.83 -7.91
N ARG A 83 9.35 3.52 -8.09
CA ARG A 83 10.14 2.97 -9.19
C ARG A 83 9.21 2.60 -10.35
N ALA A 84 9.34 3.31 -11.47
CA ALA A 84 8.68 2.96 -12.73
C ALA A 84 9.36 1.72 -13.36
N GLY A 85 9.01 0.56 -12.80
CA GLY A 85 9.49 -0.78 -13.11
C GLY A 85 9.03 -1.80 -12.06
N VAL A 86 9.37 -3.07 -12.24
CA VAL A 86 8.96 -4.14 -11.29
C VAL A 86 9.90 -4.29 -10.10
N GLY A 87 11.21 -4.37 -10.34
CA GLY A 87 12.18 -4.49 -9.26
C GLY A 87 12.19 -3.24 -8.39
N VAL A 88 12.70 -3.35 -7.16
CA VAL A 88 12.97 -2.21 -6.26
C VAL A 88 14.39 -2.28 -5.67
N ASP A 89 15.28 -3.04 -6.32
CA ASP A 89 16.64 -3.38 -5.86
C ASP A 89 17.54 -2.14 -5.63
N ASN A 90 17.24 -1.05 -6.34
CA ASN A 90 17.93 0.24 -6.25
C ASN A 90 17.27 1.22 -5.28
N VAL A 91 16.32 0.78 -4.45
CA VAL A 91 15.65 1.59 -3.42
C VAL A 91 15.84 0.91 -2.07
N CYS A 92 16.36 1.65 -1.08
CA CYS A 92 16.46 1.15 0.29
C CYS A 92 15.08 1.14 0.97
N VAL A 93 14.33 0.06 0.75
CA VAL A 93 12.95 -0.10 1.26
C VAL A 93 12.89 -0.01 2.78
N ASP A 94 13.89 -0.55 3.49
CA ASP A 94 13.93 -0.51 4.96
C ASP A 94 14.07 0.92 5.49
N ALA A 95 14.92 1.74 4.87
CA ALA A 95 15.08 3.15 5.24
C ALA A 95 13.82 3.97 4.94
N ALA A 96 13.18 3.72 3.80
CA ALA A 96 11.91 4.35 3.46
C ALA A 96 10.82 3.97 4.45
N THR A 97 10.75 2.68 4.81
CA THR A 97 9.82 2.15 5.80
C THR A 97 10.04 2.77 7.17
N ALA A 98 11.29 2.94 7.61
CA ALA A 98 11.63 3.62 8.86
C ALA A 98 11.08 5.05 8.94
N GLN A 99 11.05 5.77 7.82
CA GLN A 99 10.55 7.14 7.74
C GLN A 99 9.07 7.26 7.36
N GLY A 100 8.36 6.13 7.23
CA GLY A 100 6.97 6.12 6.80
C GLY A 100 6.78 6.57 5.35
N ILE A 101 7.78 6.38 4.49
CA ILE A 101 7.68 6.72 3.07
C ILE A 101 7.16 5.49 2.33
N PHE A 102 6.07 5.64 1.57
CA PHE A 102 5.60 4.57 0.70
C PHE A 102 6.64 4.28 -0.37
N VAL A 103 6.95 3.00 -0.60
CA VAL A 103 7.72 2.59 -1.78
C VAL A 103 6.77 1.85 -2.70
N VAL A 104 6.63 2.32 -3.94
CA VAL A 104 5.72 1.73 -4.92
C VAL A 104 6.47 1.30 -6.18
N ASN A 105 5.96 0.26 -6.83
CA ASN A 105 6.46 -0.23 -8.11
C ASN A 105 5.30 -0.46 -9.10
N SER A 106 5.61 -0.96 -10.30
CA SER A 106 4.62 -1.43 -11.26
C SER A 106 4.81 -2.93 -11.50
N PRO A 107 4.14 -3.81 -10.72
CA PRO A 107 4.44 -5.25 -10.71
C PRO A 107 4.05 -5.97 -12.01
N ASN A 108 3.09 -5.42 -12.77
CA ASN A 108 2.60 -6.04 -14.01
C ASN A 108 3.02 -5.29 -15.28
N GLY A 109 3.58 -4.08 -15.16
CA GLY A 109 3.74 -3.17 -16.30
C GLY A 109 4.69 -3.66 -17.40
N ASN A 110 5.59 -4.61 -17.10
CA ASN A 110 6.55 -5.15 -18.07
C ASN A 110 6.45 -6.67 -18.29
N THR A 111 5.43 -7.34 -17.73
CA THR A 111 5.33 -8.80 -17.75
C THR A 111 5.41 -9.37 -19.17
N MET A 112 4.65 -8.77 -20.09
CA MET A 112 4.60 -9.22 -21.49
C MET A 112 5.93 -9.00 -22.21
N ALA A 113 6.50 -7.80 -22.09
CA ALA A 113 7.79 -7.46 -22.72
C ALA A 113 8.92 -8.41 -22.27
N ALA A 114 8.98 -8.73 -20.97
CA ALA A 114 9.99 -9.64 -20.43
C ALA A 114 9.79 -11.09 -20.92
N ALA A 115 8.53 -11.54 -21.03
CA ALA A 115 8.21 -12.86 -21.58
C ALA A 115 8.60 -12.95 -23.07
N GLU A 116 8.26 -11.93 -23.85
CA GLU A 116 8.60 -11.82 -25.28
C GLU A 116 10.11 -11.83 -25.50
N LEU A 117 10.87 -11.05 -24.70
CA LEU A 117 12.33 -11.06 -24.79
C LEU A 117 12.90 -12.44 -24.44
N THR A 118 12.39 -13.10 -23.39
CA THR A 118 12.84 -14.45 -23.01
C THR A 118 12.66 -15.44 -24.16
N LEU A 119 11.48 -15.44 -24.80
CA LEU A 119 11.17 -16.28 -25.95
C LEU A 119 12.06 -15.92 -27.15
N GLY A 120 12.24 -14.63 -27.42
CA GLY A 120 13.13 -14.13 -28.46
C GLY A 120 14.58 -14.57 -28.27
N LEU A 121 15.12 -14.44 -27.05
CA LEU A 121 16.45 -14.92 -26.67
C LEU A 121 16.57 -16.43 -26.84
N MET A 122 15.57 -17.20 -26.41
CA MET A 122 15.55 -18.65 -26.59
C MET A 122 15.60 -19.05 -28.08
N MET A 123 14.76 -18.42 -28.92
CA MET A 123 14.74 -18.68 -30.36
C MET A 123 16.05 -18.25 -31.03
N ALA A 124 16.56 -17.07 -30.68
CA ALA A 124 17.83 -16.55 -31.18
C ALA A 124 19.00 -17.46 -30.80
N LEU A 125 19.01 -17.97 -29.57
CA LEU A 125 20.03 -18.88 -29.08
C LEU A 125 19.97 -20.25 -29.77
N ALA A 126 18.77 -20.79 -29.97
CA ALA A 126 18.55 -22.06 -30.66
C ALA A 126 19.02 -22.03 -32.13
N ARG A 127 18.94 -20.86 -32.76
CA ARG A 127 19.23 -20.67 -34.20
C ARG A 127 20.50 -19.87 -34.48
N LYS A 128 21.24 -19.47 -33.44
CA LYS A 128 22.47 -18.65 -33.53
C LYS A 128 22.25 -17.37 -34.33
N ILE A 129 21.09 -16.72 -34.17
CA ILE A 129 20.67 -15.59 -35.02
C ILE A 129 21.69 -14.45 -34.98
N PRO A 130 22.12 -13.93 -33.81
CA PRO A 130 23.04 -12.79 -33.78
C PRO A 130 24.40 -13.10 -34.42
N GLN A 131 24.89 -14.33 -34.28
CA GLN A 131 26.17 -14.75 -34.85
C GLN A 131 26.08 -14.93 -36.37
N ALA A 132 24.95 -15.48 -36.86
CA ALA A 132 24.70 -15.63 -38.29
C ALA A 132 24.53 -14.27 -38.99
N ASP A 133 23.75 -13.37 -38.39
CA ASP A 133 23.57 -11.99 -38.84
C ASP A 133 24.90 -11.23 -38.93
N ALA A 134 25.71 -11.30 -37.87
CA ALA A 134 27.02 -10.67 -37.85
C ALA A 134 27.97 -11.21 -38.91
N SER A 135 27.87 -12.50 -39.26
CA SER A 135 28.69 -13.12 -40.32
C SER A 135 28.31 -12.59 -41.70
N VAL A 136 27.01 -12.57 -42.02
CA VAL A 136 26.52 -12.00 -43.29
C VAL A 136 26.85 -10.52 -43.40
N SER A 137 26.73 -9.76 -42.31
CA SER A 137 27.08 -8.33 -42.26
C SER A 137 28.56 -8.05 -42.51
N ARG A 138 29.45 -9.03 -42.28
CA ARG A 138 30.88 -8.97 -42.65
C ARG A 138 31.16 -9.45 -44.08
N GLY A 139 30.14 -9.80 -44.85
CA GLY A 139 30.27 -10.37 -46.19
C GLY A 139 30.65 -11.86 -46.21
N GLU A 140 30.54 -12.56 -45.09
CA GLU A 140 30.83 -13.99 -45.00
C GLU A 140 29.58 -14.83 -45.28
N TRP A 141 29.70 -15.90 -46.07
CA TRP A 141 28.59 -16.84 -46.34
C TRP A 141 28.85 -18.23 -45.72
N THR A 142 28.94 -18.31 -44.40
CA THR A 142 29.32 -19.55 -43.69
C THR A 142 28.11 -20.34 -43.16
N ARG A 143 27.16 -20.68 -44.03
CA ARG A 143 25.91 -21.40 -43.66
C ARG A 143 26.15 -22.64 -42.79
N SER A 144 27.18 -23.42 -43.08
CA SER A 144 27.49 -24.68 -42.36
C SER A 144 27.86 -24.48 -40.88
N LYS A 145 28.32 -23.29 -40.46
CA LYS A 145 28.68 -22.99 -39.06
C LYS A 145 27.45 -22.80 -38.15
N PHE A 146 26.27 -22.56 -38.74
CA PHE A 146 25.05 -22.14 -38.03
C PHE A 146 24.00 -23.25 -37.96
N MET A 147 24.41 -24.52 -37.87
CA MET A 147 23.48 -25.61 -37.55
C MET A 147 22.81 -25.33 -36.21
N GLY A 148 21.49 -25.13 -36.24
CA GLY A 148 20.66 -24.79 -35.08
C GLY A 148 19.88 -25.98 -34.53
N ARG A 149 19.00 -25.70 -33.57
CA ARG A 149 18.12 -26.68 -32.93
C ARG A 149 16.65 -26.30 -33.12
N GLN A 150 15.83 -27.28 -33.41
CA GLN A 150 14.37 -27.14 -33.42
C GLN A 150 13.83 -27.22 -31.99
N LEU A 151 12.83 -26.39 -31.68
CA LEU A 151 12.18 -26.32 -30.36
C LEU A 151 11.06 -27.36 -30.19
N ASN A 152 10.28 -27.63 -31.23
CA ASN A 152 9.22 -28.64 -31.20
C ASN A 152 9.74 -29.99 -30.66
N GLN A 153 8.97 -30.61 -29.76
CA GLN A 153 9.30 -31.86 -29.06
C GLN A 153 10.56 -31.81 -28.17
N LYS A 154 11.10 -30.62 -27.89
CA LYS A 154 12.13 -30.44 -26.85
C LYS A 154 11.49 -30.12 -25.51
N THR A 155 12.24 -30.38 -24.44
CA THR A 155 11.80 -30.08 -23.09
C THR A 155 12.35 -28.71 -22.66
N ILE A 156 11.49 -27.83 -22.16
CA ILE A 156 11.90 -26.59 -21.49
C ILE A 156 11.64 -26.67 -19.99
N GLY A 157 12.63 -26.29 -19.21
CA GLY A 157 12.56 -26.11 -17.77
C GLY A 157 12.39 -24.64 -17.40
N ILE A 158 11.30 -24.32 -16.72
CA ILE A 158 10.97 -22.98 -16.25
C ILE A 158 11.15 -22.93 -14.73
N ILE A 159 12.13 -22.18 -14.26
CA ILE A 159 12.41 -21.99 -12.83
C ILE A 159 11.67 -20.72 -12.39
N GLY A 160 10.61 -20.88 -11.60
CA GLY A 160 9.69 -19.81 -11.20
C GLY A 160 8.48 -19.70 -12.14
N LEU A 161 7.28 -19.96 -11.61
CA LEU A 161 6.01 -19.91 -12.35
C LEU A 161 5.18 -18.68 -11.94
N GLY A 162 5.84 -17.54 -11.80
CA GLY A 162 5.19 -16.24 -11.63
C GLY A 162 4.54 -15.74 -12.92
N GLN A 163 4.27 -14.44 -12.99
CA GLN A 163 3.59 -13.83 -14.15
C GLN A 163 4.35 -14.10 -15.46
N VAL A 164 5.63 -13.74 -15.54
CA VAL A 164 6.46 -13.94 -16.75
C VAL A 164 6.59 -15.42 -17.10
N GLY A 165 6.95 -16.26 -16.13
CA GLY A 165 7.12 -17.71 -16.34
C GLY A 165 5.84 -18.39 -16.85
N THR A 166 4.67 -17.95 -16.39
CA THR A 166 3.37 -18.44 -16.88
C THR A 166 3.14 -18.10 -18.36
N HIS A 167 3.47 -16.88 -18.80
CA HIS A 167 3.35 -16.50 -20.21
C HIS A 167 4.33 -17.29 -21.09
N VAL A 168 5.58 -17.44 -20.64
CA VAL A 168 6.59 -18.26 -21.34
C VAL A 168 6.12 -19.71 -21.47
N ALA A 169 5.60 -20.31 -20.39
CA ALA A 169 5.06 -21.67 -20.40
C ALA A 169 3.97 -21.86 -21.46
N ARG A 170 2.97 -20.97 -21.51
CA ARG A 170 1.88 -21.03 -22.50
C ARG A 170 2.38 -21.01 -23.94
N VAL A 171 3.33 -20.12 -24.24
CA VAL A 171 3.89 -20.01 -25.60
C VAL A 171 4.72 -21.25 -25.94
N CYS A 172 5.53 -21.76 -25.01
CA CYS A 172 6.33 -22.97 -25.24
C CYS A 172 5.45 -24.21 -25.47
N THR A 173 4.34 -24.35 -24.73
CA THR A 173 3.34 -25.39 -24.99
C THR A 173 2.76 -25.27 -26.40
N ALA A 174 2.41 -24.05 -26.84
CA ALA A 174 1.91 -23.80 -28.19
C ALA A 174 2.96 -24.08 -29.30
N LEU A 175 4.26 -23.96 -28.98
CA LEU A 175 5.36 -24.35 -29.86
C LEU A 175 5.63 -25.87 -29.91
N GLY A 176 4.84 -26.66 -29.19
CA GLY A 176 4.97 -28.12 -29.13
C GLY A 176 6.10 -28.61 -28.24
N MET A 177 6.56 -27.80 -27.28
CA MET A 177 7.55 -28.20 -26.28
C MET A 177 6.90 -28.94 -25.11
N GLU A 178 7.64 -29.86 -24.47
CA GLU A 178 7.28 -30.33 -23.13
C GLU A 178 7.71 -29.28 -22.10
N VAL A 179 6.80 -28.82 -21.25
CA VAL A 179 7.09 -27.77 -20.25
C VAL A 179 7.18 -28.37 -18.85
N LEU A 180 8.38 -28.35 -18.28
CA LEU A 180 8.64 -28.63 -16.87
C LEU A 180 8.77 -27.31 -16.12
N ALA A 181 8.23 -27.25 -14.92
CA ALA A 181 8.35 -26.09 -14.05
C ALA A 181 8.92 -26.50 -12.69
N TYR A 182 9.63 -25.58 -12.04
CA TYR A 182 9.97 -25.66 -10.63
C TYR A 182 9.50 -24.38 -9.94
N ASP A 183 8.48 -24.50 -9.12
CA ASP A 183 8.03 -23.44 -8.21
C ASP A 183 7.50 -24.07 -6.90
N PRO A 184 8.13 -23.81 -5.75
CA PRO A 184 7.71 -24.40 -4.47
C PRO A 184 6.39 -23.84 -3.95
N PHE A 185 5.86 -22.75 -4.52
CA PHE A 185 4.65 -22.08 -4.07
C PHE A 185 3.42 -22.40 -4.94
N ILE A 186 3.59 -23.24 -5.98
CA ILE A 186 2.53 -23.58 -6.93
C ILE A 186 2.18 -25.07 -6.81
N ASN A 187 0.87 -25.35 -6.71
CA ASN A 187 0.36 -26.72 -6.69
C ASN A 187 0.24 -27.31 -8.11
N GLU A 188 0.07 -28.63 -8.20
CA GLU A 188 -0.01 -29.32 -9.50
C GLU A 188 -1.16 -28.85 -10.38
N GLU A 189 -2.31 -28.49 -9.80
CA GLU A 189 -3.49 -28.04 -10.55
C GLU A 189 -3.21 -26.74 -11.30
N LYS A 190 -2.59 -25.76 -10.64
CA LYS A 190 -2.18 -24.50 -11.27
C LYS A 190 -1.14 -24.72 -12.37
N ALA A 191 -0.18 -25.63 -12.16
CA ALA A 191 0.79 -25.97 -13.19
C ALA A 191 0.11 -26.61 -14.42
N LYS A 192 -0.79 -27.59 -14.21
CA LYS A 192 -1.55 -28.24 -15.28
C LYS A 192 -2.41 -27.24 -16.07
N ALA A 193 -3.02 -26.27 -15.39
CA ALA A 193 -3.83 -25.22 -16.04
C ALA A 193 -3.02 -24.32 -17.00
N VAL A 194 -1.71 -24.24 -16.81
CA VAL A 194 -0.78 -23.48 -17.68
C VAL A 194 -0.11 -24.40 -18.72
N GLY A 195 -0.41 -25.70 -18.70
CA GLY A 195 0.16 -26.70 -19.61
C GLY A 195 1.56 -27.17 -19.22
N CYS A 196 1.95 -27.04 -17.94
CA CYS A 196 3.25 -27.49 -17.45
C CYS A 196 3.13 -28.52 -16.32
N ARG A 197 4.21 -29.27 -16.09
CA ARG A 197 4.34 -30.21 -14.97
C ARG A 197 5.32 -29.64 -13.94
N ASN A 198 4.83 -29.38 -12.72
CA ASN A 198 5.71 -28.98 -11.61
C ASN A 198 6.52 -30.20 -11.16
N VAL A 199 7.84 -30.05 -11.07
CA VAL A 199 8.79 -31.12 -10.71
C VAL A 199 9.86 -30.58 -9.77
N ALA A 200 10.61 -31.47 -9.12
CA ALA A 200 11.81 -31.08 -8.37
C ALA A 200 12.85 -30.42 -9.30
N LEU A 201 13.64 -29.48 -8.75
CA LEU A 201 14.65 -28.73 -9.49
C LEU A 201 15.65 -29.65 -10.19
N GLU A 202 16.12 -30.69 -9.50
CA GLU A 202 17.07 -31.68 -10.03
C GLU A 202 16.52 -32.39 -11.27
N THR A 203 15.24 -32.79 -11.24
CA THR A 203 14.55 -33.42 -12.36
C THR A 203 14.43 -32.47 -13.55
N LEU A 204 14.10 -31.20 -13.28
CA LEU A 204 14.02 -30.16 -14.30
C LEU A 204 15.37 -29.97 -14.99
N LEU A 205 16.45 -29.80 -14.23
CA LEU A 205 17.80 -29.58 -14.78
C LEU A 205 18.27 -30.78 -15.63
N ALA A 206 18.05 -32.00 -15.15
CA ALA A 206 18.49 -33.22 -15.83
C ALA A 206 17.72 -33.52 -17.13
N SER A 207 16.49 -33.02 -17.26
CA SER A 207 15.58 -33.37 -18.37
C SER A 207 15.47 -32.29 -19.44
N SER A 208 15.75 -31.04 -19.10
CA SER A 208 15.48 -29.87 -19.96
C SER A 208 16.54 -29.66 -21.04
N ASP A 209 16.12 -29.44 -22.29
CA ASP A 209 16.97 -28.98 -23.39
C ASP A 209 17.22 -27.47 -23.32
N PHE A 210 16.26 -26.72 -22.79
CA PHE A 210 16.32 -25.28 -22.55
C PHE A 210 15.89 -24.99 -21.12
N ILE A 211 16.59 -24.11 -20.42
CA ILE A 211 16.26 -23.72 -19.03
C ILE A 211 16.14 -22.21 -18.99
N THR A 212 15.04 -21.69 -18.42
CA THR A 212 14.82 -20.25 -18.22
C THR A 212 14.46 -19.95 -16.78
N LEU A 213 14.92 -18.80 -16.28
CA LEU A 213 14.72 -18.36 -14.91
C LEU A 213 13.79 -17.15 -14.85
N HIS A 214 12.84 -17.20 -13.90
CA HIS A 214 11.82 -16.18 -13.64
C HIS A 214 11.57 -16.03 -12.13
N VAL A 215 12.65 -16.03 -11.35
CA VAL A 215 12.63 -15.85 -9.90
C VAL A 215 13.19 -14.49 -9.48
N PRO A 216 12.73 -13.92 -8.35
CA PRO A 216 13.38 -12.76 -7.75
C PRO A 216 14.77 -13.12 -7.22
N LEU A 217 15.62 -12.11 -7.00
CA LEU A 217 16.89 -12.28 -6.30
C LEU A 217 16.65 -12.13 -4.80
N LEU A 218 16.87 -13.22 -4.05
CA LEU A 218 16.75 -13.35 -2.60
C LEU A 218 17.97 -14.14 -2.13
N ASP A 219 18.25 -14.16 -0.82
CA ASP A 219 19.34 -15.00 -0.29
C ASP A 219 19.21 -16.48 -0.66
N LYS A 220 17.97 -16.99 -0.74
CA LYS A 220 17.67 -18.37 -1.13
C LYS A 220 17.78 -18.63 -2.64
N THR A 221 17.71 -17.60 -3.48
CA THR A 221 17.78 -17.73 -4.95
C THR A 221 19.06 -17.17 -5.55
N ARG A 222 19.91 -16.54 -4.73
CA ARG A 222 21.27 -16.14 -5.09
C ARG A 222 22.07 -17.39 -5.45
N HIS A 223 22.66 -17.39 -6.64
CA HIS A 223 23.38 -18.52 -7.23
C HIS A 223 22.60 -19.83 -7.14
N LEU A 224 21.27 -19.75 -7.34
CA LEU A 224 20.41 -20.93 -7.45
C LEU A 224 20.93 -21.89 -8.53
N ILE A 225 21.45 -21.34 -9.63
CA ILE A 225 22.23 -22.09 -10.61
C ILE A 225 23.72 -21.77 -10.40
N ASN A 226 24.36 -22.60 -9.59
CA ASN A 226 25.79 -22.58 -9.31
C ASN A 226 26.52 -23.74 -10.02
N ALA A 227 27.85 -23.82 -9.84
CA ALA A 227 28.68 -24.87 -10.42
C ALA A 227 28.18 -26.31 -10.13
N ASP A 228 27.63 -26.57 -8.95
CA ASP A 228 27.11 -27.90 -8.61
C ASP A 228 25.79 -28.22 -9.31
N LYS A 229 24.88 -27.24 -9.42
CA LYS A 229 23.64 -27.41 -10.17
C LYS A 229 23.88 -27.51 -11.68
N LEU A 230 24.89 -26.83 -12.22
CA LEU A 230 25.28 -26.96 -13.63
C LEU A 230 25.71 -28.39 -13.99
N LYS A 231 26.32 -29.14 -13.07
CA LYS A 231 26.67 -30.56 -13.29
C LYS A 231 25.46 -31.47 -13.48
N LEU A 232 24.30 -31.07 -12.95
CA LEU A 232 23.04 -31.81 -13.07
C LEU A 232 22.32 -31.50 -14.39
N ILE A 233 22.72 -30.44 -15.09
CA ILE A 233 22.06 -30.04 -16.33
C ILE A 233 22.32 -31.08 -17.42
N LYS A 234 21.28 -31.37 -18.20
CA LYS A 234 21.39 -32.18 -19.41
C LYS A 234 22.53 -31.67 -20.30
N LYS A 235 23.50 -32.54 -20.62
CA LYS A 235 24.61 -32.17 -21.50
C LYS A 235 24.10 -31.60 -22.82
N GLY A 236 24.64 -30.45 -23.19
CA GLY A 236 24.23 -29.71 -24.37
C GLY A 236 22.90 -28.96 -24.20
N ALA A 237 22.41 -28.73 -22.99
CA ALA A 237 21.29 -27.81 -22.76
C ALA A 237 21.70 -26.35 -23.01
N CYS A 238 20.70 -25.49 -23.19
CA CYS A 238 20.86 -24.04 -23.26
C CYS A 238 20.23 -23.36 -22.03
N ILE A 239 20.83 -22.30 -21.51
CA ILE A 239 20.29 -21.55 -20.37
C ILE A 239 19.96 -20.10 -20.74
N ILE A 240 18.86 -19.58 -20.21
CA ILE A 240 18.37 -18.22 -20.45
C ILE A 240 18.10 -17.54 -19.10
N ASN A 241 18.61 -16.34 -18.90
CA ASN A 241 18.27 -15.50 -17.76
C ASN A 241 17.91 -14.09 -18.20
N ALA A 242 16.62 -13.78 -18.11
CA ALA A 242 16.07 -12.43 -18.27
C ALA A 242 15.28 -12.00 -17.01
N SER A 243 15.56 -12.60 -15.85
CA SER A 243 14.90 -12.26 -14.59
C SER A 243 15.72 -11.30 -13.74
N ARG A 244 16.77 -11.80 -13.08
CA ARG A 244 17.66 -11.01 -12.21
C ARG A 244 19.10 -11.50 -12.31
N GLY A 245 20.05 -10.56 -12.26
CA GLY A 245 21.46 -10.85 -12.06
C GLY A 245 21.70 -11.57 -10.73
N GLY A 246 22.76 -12.39 -10.65
CA GLY A 246 23.13 -13.11 -9.44
C GLY A 246 22.26 -14.29 -9.04
N VAL A 247 21.19 -14.60 -9.79
CA VAL A 247 20.47 -15.89 -9.64
C VAL A 247 21.27 -17.04 -10.26
N ILE A 248 22.08 -16.72 -11.26
CA ILE A 248 23.05 -17.63 -11.89
C ILE A 248 24.46 -17.14 -11.52
N ASP A 249 25.34 -18.08 -11.19
CA ASP A 249 26.79 -17.83 -11.15
C ASP A 249 27.33 -17.71 -12.58
N GLU A 250 27.61 -16.47 -13.01
CA GLU A 250 28.07 -16.15 -14.36
C GLU A 250 29.40 -16.84 -14.71
N LYS A 251 30.29 -16.95 -13.73
CA LYS A 251 31.60 -17.59 -13.91
C LYS A 251 31.44 -19.08 -14.15
N ALA A 252 30.61 -19.74 -13.33
CA ALA A 252 30.33 -21.16 -13.50
C ALA A 252 29.67 -21.47 -14.86
N VAL A 253 28.78 -20.60 -15.35
CA VAL A 253 28.20 -20.74 -16.69
C VAL A 253 29.25 -20.57 -17.79
N ALA A 254 30.14 -19.59 -17.67
CA ALA A 254 31.23 -19.40 -18.63
C ALA A 254 32.15 -20.64 -18.70
N GLU A 255 32.49 -21.21 -17.55
CA GLU A 255 33.30 -22.44 -17.44
C GLU A 255 32.58 -23.64 -18.08
N ALA A 256 31.29 -23.84 -17.78
CA ALA A 256 30.49 -24.92 -18.36
C ALA A 256 30.34 -24.80 -19.90
N LEU A 257 30.25 -23.57 -20.42
CA LEU A 257 30.25 -23.31 -21.87
C LEU A 257 31.61 -23.64 -22.51
N MET A 258 32.71 -23.25 -21.86
CA MET A 258 34.06 -23.55 -22.34
C MET A 258 34.35 -25.06 -22.31
N ALA A 259 33.80 -25.77 -21.33
CA ALA A 259 33.86 -27.23 -21.22
C ALA A 259 32.92 -27.98 -22.19
N ASN A 260 32.07 -27.27 -22.96
CA ASN A 260 31.02 -27.83 -23.83
C ASN A 260 29.94 -28.63 -23.08
N GLU A 261 29.75 -28.38 -21.79
CA GLU A 261 28.65 -28.97 -21.02
C GLU A 261 27.33 -28.28 -21.35
N LEU A 262 27.38 -26.97 -21.60
CA LEU A 262 26.28 -26.17 -22.15
C LEU A 262 26.47 -25.91 -23.65
N ALA A 263 25.38 -26.00 -24.41
CA ALA A 263 25.37 -25.68 -25.84
C ALA A 263 25.20 -24.17 -26.11
N GLY A 264 24.78 -23.39 -25.12
CA GLY A 264 24.68 -21.93 -25.22
C GLY A 264 24.04 -21.28 -24.00
N ALA A 265 24.22 -19.96 -23.90
CA ALA A 265 23.59 -19.14 -22.86
C ALA A 265 23.08 -17.81 -23.42
N ALA A 266 21.94 -17.33 -22.92
CA ALA A 266 21.42 -16.00 -23.22
C ALA A 266 21.11 -15.24 -21.92
N LEU A 267 21.79 -14.12 -21.68
CA LEU A 267 21.62 -13.31 -20.46
C LEU A 267 21.25 -11.87 -20.83
N ASP A 268 20.17 -11.37 -20.23
CA ASP A 268 19.77 -9.96 -20.28
C ASP A 268 20.19 -9.19 -19.02
N VAL A 269 20.48 -9.90 -17.93
CA VAL A 269 20.72 -9.33 -16.60
C VAL A 269 22.00 -9.90 -16.01
N PHE A 270 22.70 -9.09 -15.23
CA PHE A 270 24.04 -9.41 -14.72
C PHE A 270 24.21 -9.04 -13.25
N GLU A 271 25.15 -9.67 -12.55
CA GLU A 271 25.50 -9.34 -11.16
C GLU A 271 25.95 -7.87 -11.03
N GLU A 272 26.79 -7.42 -11.96
CA GLU A 272 27.32 -6.06 -12.00
C GLU A 272 26.95 -5.37 -13.32
N GLU A 273 25.87 -4.57 -13.30
CA GLU A 273 25.34 -3.89 -14.49
C GLU A 273 25.83 -2.45 -14.67
N LYS A 274 26.24 -1.78 -13.58
CA LYS A 274 26.64 -0.36 -13.60
C LYS A 274 27.95 -0.14 -14.36
N GLU A 275 28.89 -1.06 -14.21
CA GLU A 275 30.21 -1.01 -14.84
C GLU A 275 30.50 -2.35 -15.53
N PHE A 276 29.86 -2.58 -16.68
CA PHE A 276 29.98 -3.87 -17.37
C PHE A 276 31.41 -4.09 -17.86
N SER A 277 32.15 -4.95 -17.15
CA SER A 277 33.58 -5.17 -17.40
C SER A 277 33.83 -5.92 -18.71
N LYS A 278 34.85 -5.48 -19.47
CA LYS A 278 35.35 -6.19 -20.65
C LYS A 278 35.94 -7.56 -20.30
N ASP A 279 36.36 -7.72 -19.04
CA ASP A 279 36.93 -8.96 -18.52
C ASP A 279 35.87 -9.93 -17.99
N ASN A 280 34.57 -9.63 -18.19
CA ASN A 280 33.50 -10.55 -17.79
C ASN A 280 33.72 -11.95 -18.44
N PRO A 281 33.68 -13.05 -17.66
CA PRO A 281 33.93 -14.40 -18.17
C PRO A 281 33.05 -14.81 -19.36
N LEU A 282 31.80 -14.34 -19.42
CA LEU A 282 30.88 -14.63 -20.51
C LEU A 282 31.29 -13.93 -21.82
N ILE A 283 31.87 -12.73 -21.73
CA ILE A 283 32.46 -12.04 -22.90
C ILE A 283 33.64 -12.85 -23.43
N GLN A 284 34.53 -13.30 -22.54
CA GLN A 284 35.68 -14.11 -22.94
C GLN A 284 35.26 -15.43 -23.58
N ALA A 285 34.29 -16.13 -22.98
CA ALA A 285 33.73 -17.35 -23.57
C ALA A 285 33.10 -17.07 -24.96
N LYS A 286 32.40 -15.95 -25.13
CA LYS A 286 31.83 -15.53 -26.42
C LYS A 286 32.92 -15.26 -27.46
N ALA A 287 34.00 -14.58 -27.08
CA ALA A 287 35.15 -14.32 -27.95
C ALA A 287 35.85 -15.62 -28.39
N ASN A 288 35.79 -16.68 -27.56
CA ASN A 288 36.25 -18.03 -27.89
C ASN A 288 35.25 -18.83 -28.75
N GLY A 289 34.27 -18.17 -29.37
CA GLY A 289 33.34 -18.79 -30.32
C GLY A 289 32.18 -19.56 -29.68
N ARG A 290 31.92 -19.36 -28.38
CA ARG A 290 30.78 -19.99 -27.69
C ARG A 290 29.47 -19.30 -28.06
N ASN A 291 28.38 -20.07 -28.09
CA ASN A 291 27.04 -19.58 -28.43
C ASN A 291 26.44 -18.79 -27.26
N ILE A 292 26.80 -17.50 -27.19
CA ILE A 292 26.37 -16.61 -26.10
C ILE A 292 25.70 -15.37 -26.67
N ILE A 293 24.52 -15.05 -26.12
CA ILE A 293 23.78 -13.81 -26.40
C ILE A 293 23.75 -13.01 -25.11
N LEU A 294 24.20 -11.76 -25.17
CA LEU A 294 24.22 -10.84 -24.03
C LEU A 294 23.47 -9.60 -24.46
N THR A 295 22.47 -9.19 -23.69
CA THR A 295 21.70 -7.96 -23.92
C THR A 295 21.73 -7.07 -22.68
N PRO A 296 21.75 -5.72 -22.83
CA PRO A 296 22.00 -4.81 -21.71
C PRO A 296 20.71 -4.47 -20.95
N HIS A 297 20.10 -5.47 -20.30
CA HIS A 297 18.90 -5.34 -19.47
C HIS A 297 17.73 -4.65 -20.20
N ILE A 298 17.37 -5.19 -21.37
CA ILE A 298 16.33 -4.65 -22.25
C ILE A 298 14.97 -5.34 -22.09
N GLY A 299 14.78 -6.22 -21.11
CA GLY A 299 13.52 -6.95 -20.88
C GLY A 299 12.28 -6.07 -20.71
N ALA A 300 12.45 -4.82 -20.26
CA ALA A 300 11.36 -3.84 -20.15
C ALA A 300 11.49 -2.67 -21.14
N SER A 301 12.44 -2.74 -22.08
CA SER A 301 12.76 -1.64 -23.01
C SER A 301 11.87 -1.70 -24.25
N THR A 302 10.55 -1.70 -24.04
CA THR A 302 9.53 -1.57 -25.11
C THR A 302 8.66 -0.34 -24.86
N LEU A 303 8.08 0.24 -25.92
CA LEU A 303 7.22 1.42 -25.79
C LEU A 303 6.05 1.16 -24.82
N GLU A 304 5.44 -0.01 -24.94
CA GLU A 304 4.30 -0.45 -24.14
C GLU A 304 4.70 -0.61 -22.67
N ALA A 305 5.83 -1.26 -22.39
CA ALA A 305 6.28 -1.46 -21.01
C ALA A 305 6.65 -0.12 -20.36
N GLN A 306 7.34 0.78 -21.09
CA GLN A 306 7.67 2.12 -20.58
C GLN A 306 6.43 2.94 -20.25
N HIS A 307 5.43 2.92 -21.14
CA HIS A 307 4.15 3.57 -20.92
C HIS A 307 3.42 3.00 -19.71
N ASN A 308 3.24 1.69 -19.65
CA ASN A 308 2.48 1.02 -18.60
C ASN A 308 3.08 1.27 -17.20
N VAL A 309 4.41 1.13 -17.05
CA VAL A 309 5.05 1.34 -15.74
C VAL A 309 5.01 2.80 -15.30
N ALA A 310 5.07 3.74 -16.24
CA ALA A 310 4.98 5.17 -15.95
C ALA A 310 3.57 5.56 -15.46
N VAL A 311 2.54 5.11 -16.18
CA VAL A 311 1.12 5.36 -15.83
C VAL A 311 0.77 4.75 -14.48
N ASP A 312 1.13 3.48 -14.25
CA ASP A 312 0.83 2.76 -13.01
C ASP A 312 1.41 3.48 -11.79
N VAL A 313 2.70 3.82 -11.82
CA VAL A 313 3.36 4.51 -10.69
C VAL A 313 2.83 5.93 -10.52
N ALA A 314 2.54 6.66 -11.60
CA ALA A 314 1.98 8.01 -11.51
C ALA A 314 0.59 8.02 -10.86
N LEU A 315 -0.27 7.03 -11.15
CA LEU A 315 -1.55 6.87 -10.47
C LEU A 315 -1.36 6.58 -8.98
N GLN A 316 -0.39 5.75 -8.61
CA GLN A 316 -0.09 5.48 -7.21
C GLN A 316 0.47 6.71 -6.45
N PHE A 317 1.20 7.59 -7.14
CA PHE A 317 1.58 8.90 -6.59
C PHE A 317 0.37 9.75 -6.26
N ARG A 318 -0.62 9.80 -7.16
CA ARG A 318 -1.86 10.53 -6.94
C ARG A 318 -2.58 10.02 -5.69
N GLU A 319 -2.75 8.70 -5.60
CA GLU A 319 -3.42 8.08 -4.44
C GLU A 319 -2.68 8.39 -3.13
N ALA A 320 -1.38 8.15 -3.07
CA ALA A 320 -0.59 8.34 -1.85
C ALA A 320 -0.53 9.81 -1.40
N LEU A 321 -0.35 10.74 -2.34
CA LEU A 321 -0.22 12.17 -2.03
C LEU A 321 -1.55 12.80 -1.65
N LEU A 322 -2.68 12.30 -2.18
CA LEU A 322 -4.03 12.73 -1.78
C LEU A 322 -4.53 12.07 -0.48
N GLY A 323 -3.71 11.25 0.18
CA GLY A 323 -4.02 10.63 1.47
C GLY A 323 -4.64 9.24 1.38
N GLY A 324 -4.76 8.67 0.19
CA GLY A 324 -5.13 7.27 -0.03
C GLY A 324 -3.94 6.32 0.11
N LEU A 325 -4.20 5.01 0.01
CA LEU A 325 -3.15 3.99 -0.05
C LEU A 325 -2.72 3.76 -1.51
N PRO A 326 -1.44 3.57 -1.81
CA PRO A 326 -1.02 3.06 -3.12
C PRO A 326 -1.38 1.56 -3.26
N GLN A 327 -1.65 1.10 -4.49
CA GLN A 327 -2.04 -0.30 -4.75
C GLN A 327 -0.86 -1.27 -4.67
N SER A 328 0.30 -0.85 -5.16
CA SER A 328 1.49 -1.69 -5.30
C SER A 328 2.60 -1.20 -4.36
N ALA A 329 2.25 -0.84 -3.13
CA ALA A 329 3.26 -0.55 -2.12
C ALA A 329 4.02 -1.83 -1.76
N VAL A 330 5.34 -1.82 -1.96
CA VAL A 330 6.19 -2.97 -1.64
C VAL A 330 6.40 -3.11 -0.12
N ASN A 331 6.26 -2.02 0.62
CA ASN A 331 6.34 -1.96 2.08
C ASN A 331 4.96 -1.92 2.77
N LEU A 332 3.87 -2.23 2.05
CA LEU A 332 2.54 -2.41 2.62
C LEU A 332 1.72 -3.39 1.75
N GLN A 333 1.44 -4.59 2.26
CA GLN A 333 0.57 -5.56 1.57
C GLN A 333 -0.90 -5.33 1.95
N CYS A 334 -1.77 -5.10 0.97
CA CYS A 334 -3.21 -4.88 1.20
C CYS A 334 -4.02 -5.38 0.00
N VAL A 335 -5.14 -6.08 0.23
CA VAL A 335 -6.09 -6.50 -0.81
C VAL A 335 -7.31 -5.58 -0.78
N ARG A 336 -7.45 -4.70 -1.77
CA ARG A 336 -8.51 -3.69 -1.74
C ARG A 336 -9.88 -4.24 -2.12
N SER A 337 -10.82 -4.09 -1.20
CA SER A 337 -12.27 -4.10 -1.46
C SER A 337 -12.88 -2.81 -0.88
N GLN A 338 -14.01 -2.35 -1.41
CA GLN A 338 -14.71 -1.17 -0.87
C GLN A 338 -15.04 -1.35 0.62
N GLN A 339 -15.36 -2.60 1.01
CA GLN A 339 -15.61 -2.98 2.39
C GLN A 339 -14.37 -2.79 3.27
N LEU A 340 -13.18 -3.17 2.78
CA LEU A 340 -11.93 -2.98 3.52
C LEU A 340 -11.63 -1.49 3.75
N VAL A 341 -11.82 -0.67 2.72
CA VAL A 341 -11.55 0.77 2.77
C VAL A 341 -12.35 1.45 3.89
N SER A 342 -13.64 1.14 4.00
CA SER A 342 -14.50 1.62 5.10
C SER A 342 -14.03 1.10 6.47
N LEU A 343 -13.64 -0.18 6.56
CA LEU A 343 -13.15 -0.77 7.81
C LEU A 343 -11.81 -0.19 8.26
N VAL A 344 -10.92 0.15 7.32
CA VAL A 344 -9.65 0.83 7.60
C VAL A 344 -9.92 2.19 8.23
N HIS A 345 -10.85 2.96 7.67
CA HIS A 345 -11.25 4.25 8.24
C HIS A 345 -11.89 4.11 9.63
N LEU A 346 -12.77 3.11 9.82
CA LEU A 346 -13.32 2.78 11.12
C LEU A 346 -12.22 2.47 12.14
N ALA A 347 -11.28 1.60 11.80
CA ALA A 347 -10.16 1.23 12.67
C ALA A 347 -9.32 2.46 13.06
N GLU A 348 -9.03 3.37 12.13
CA GLU A 348 -8.31 4.62 12.41
C GLU A 348 -9.07 5.49 13.42
N ILE A 349 -10.39 5.67 13.23
CA ILE A 349 -11.24 6.44 14.15
C ILE A 349 -11.26 5.82 15.55
N LEU A 350 -11.45 4.50 15.65
CA LEU A 350 -11.40 3.79 16.92
C LEU A 350 -10.04 4.00 17.61
N GLY A 351 -8.95 3.94 16.85
CA GLY A 351 -7.61 4.23 17.36
C GLY A 351 -7.46 5.65 17.91
N ARG A 352 -7.90 6.65 17.16
CA ARG A 352 -7.84 8.06 17.60
C ARG A 352 -8.67 8.30 18.86
N LEU A 353 -9.85 7.66 18.95
CA LEU A 353 -10.69 7.72 20.15
C LEU A 353 -9.98 7.07 21.34
N CYS A 354 -9.57 5.81 21.23
CA CYS A 354 -8.91 5.11 22.34
C CYS A 354 -7.65 5.83 22.82
N SER A 355 -6.91 6.50 21.94
CA SER A 355 -5.74 7.30 22.33
C SER A 355 -6.08 8.41 23.32
N LYS A 356 -7.27 9.00 23.22
CA LYS A 356 -7.76 10.05 24.12
C LYS A 356 -8.38 9.53 25.42
N LEU A 357 -8.69 8.24 25.49
CA LEU A 357 -9.30 7.62 26.67
C LEU A 357 -8.27 7.22 27.72
N VAL A 358 -7.05 6.89 27.29
CA VAL A 358 -5.94 6.56 28.21
C VAL A 358 -4.89 7.66 28.19
N ASP A 359 -4.37 8.02 29.37
CA ASP A 359 -3.33 9.06 29.49
C ASP A 359 -1.92 8.45 29.58
N GLU A 360 -1.81 7.23 30.11
CA GLU A 360 -0.55 6.50 30.29
C GLU A 360 0.03 5.96 28.96
N PRO A 361 1.33 5.60 28.93
CA PRO A 361 1.91 4.85 27.81
C PRO A 361 1.15 3.55 27.55
N VAL A 362 0.86 3.31 26.27
CA VAL A 362 0.18 2.09 25.81
C VAL A 362 1.17 0.93 25.81
N GLU A 363 0.78 -0.18 26.43
CA GLU A 363 1.55 -1.43 26.42
C GLU A 363 0.99 -2.40 25.38
N THR A 364 -0.34 -2.46 25.22
CA THR A 364 -0.99 -3.41 24.31
C THR A 364 -2.14 -2.76 23.52
N LEU A 365 -2.19 -3.08 22.23
CA LEU A 365 -3.27 -2.76 21.29
C LEU A 365 -3.92 -4.06 20.82
N HIS A 366 -5.14 -4.33 21.26
CA HIS A 366 -5.88 -5.51 20.87
C HIS A 366 -7.07 -5.15 19.98
N LEU A 367 -6.98 -5.50 18.69
CA LEU A 367 -8.08 -5.38 17.75
C LEU A 367 -8.84 -6.72 17.64
N LYS A 368 -10.09 -6.73 18.06
CA LYS A 368 -11.01 -7.85 17.87
C LYS A 368 -11.92 -7.59 16.66
N ILE A 369 -11.89 -8.50 15.70
CA ILE A 369 -12.67 -8.44 14.47
C ILE A 369 -13.77 -9.50 14.53
N ARG A 370 -15.02 -9.04 14.41
CA ARG A 370 -16.21 -9.89 14.30
C ARG A 370 -16.79 -9.77 12.89
N GLY A 371 -16.63 -10.82 12.09
CA GLY A 371 -17.06 -10.87 10.68
C GLY A 371 -16.03 -11.49 9.74
N SER A 372 -16.35 -11.53 8.44
CA SER A 372 -15.53 -12.19 7.42
C SER A 372 -14.45 -11.26 6.86
N VAL A 373 -13.24 -11.33 7.42
CA VAL A 373 -12.03 -10.64 6.93
C VAL A 373 -10.87 -11.63 6.92
N ASP A 374 -10.14 -11.74 5.80
CA ASP A 374 -8.94 -12.60 5.69
C ASP A 374 -7.77 -12.10 6.56
N SER A 375 -6.72 -12.91 6.72
CA SER A 375 -5.59 -12.60 7.62
C SER A 375 -4.84 -11.34 7.20
N ALA A 376 -4.52 -11.19 5.91
CA ALA A 376 -3.79 -10.03 5.39
C ALA A 376 -4.54 -8.72 5.65
N ASN A 377 -5.85 -8.71 5.42
CA ASN A 377 -6.69 -7.54 5.65
C ASN A 377 -6.88 -7.24 7.14
N ALA A 378 -6.88 -8.26 8.01
CA ALA A 378 -6.92 -8.06 9.45
C ALA A 378 -5.67 -7.36 9.99
N ASP A 379 -4.50 -7.68 9.45
CA ASP A 379 -3.26 -6.98 9.79
C ASP A 379 -3.34 -5.51 9.38
N VAL A 380 -3.84 -5.20 8.18
CA VAL A 380 -4.04 -3.81 7.73
C VAL A 380 -4.97 -3.03 8.68
N LEU A 381 -6.05 -3.66 9.16
CA LEU A 381 -6.95 -3.04 10.13
C LEU A 381 -6.27 -2.78 11.48
N LEU A 382 -5.45 -3.72 11.96
CA LEU A 382 -4.66 -3.56 13.18
C LEU A 382 -3.65 -2.40 13.02
N LEU A 383 -2.96 -2.32 11.88
CA LEU A 383 -2.05 -1.22 11.57
C LEU A 383 -2.79 0.13 11.50
N SER A 384 -3.99 0.18 10.92
CA SER A 384 -4.83 1.38 10.90
C SER A 384 -5.22 1.86 12.31
N ALA A 385 -5.66 0.92 13.16
CA ALA A 385 -6.00 1.20 14.54
C ALA A 385 -4.78 1.68 15.33
N ALA A 386 -3.64 1.00 15.20
CA ALA A 386 -2.39 1.39 15.82
C ALA A 386 -1.92 2.78 15.34
N GLN A 387 -2.10 3.11 14.05
CA GLN A 387 -1.78 4.43 13.52
C GLN A 387 -2.63 5.48 14.20
N GLY A 388 -3.95 5.25 14.32
CA GLY A 388 -4.86 6.14 15.03
C GLY A 388 -4.42 6.40 16.47
N VAL A 389 -3.93 5.38 17.17
CA VAL A 389 -3.46 5.49 18.55
C VAL A 389 -2.13 6.24 18.68
N LEU A 390 -1.12 5.80 17.91
CA LEU A 390 0.26 6.27 18.07
C LEU A 390 0.51 7.63 17.44
N ARG A 391 -0.27 8.03 16.42
CA ARG A 391 -0.09 9.31 15.72
C ARG A 391 -0.20 10.54 16.64
N THR A 392 -0.96 10.47 17.73
CA THR A 392 -1.08 11.58 18.69
C THR A 392 -0.15 11.46 19.90
N ARG A 393 0.72 10.44 19.92
CA ARG A 393 1.61 10.11 21.05
C ARG A 393 3.10 10.10 20.67
N CYS A 394 3.43 10.19 19.39
CA CYS A 394 4.79 10.17 18.87
C CYS A 394 5.13 11.50 18.18
N ASP A 395 6.39 11.93 18.30
CA ASP A 395 6.90 13.14 17.62
C ASP A 395 7.16 12.92 16.13
N HIS A 396 7.25 11.65 15.69
CA HIS A 396 7.45 11.26 14.30
C HIS A 396 6.11 11.03 13.58
N ILE A 397 6.10 11.23 12.26
CA ILE A 397 4.93 10.95 11.42
C ILE A 397 4.63 9.44 11.47
N VAL A 398 3.49 9.06 12.03
CA VAL A 398 3.01 7.67 12.07
C VAL A 398 2.04 7.40 10.91
N ASN A 399 2.29 6.35 10.14
CA ASN A 399 1.40 5.86 9.09
C ASN A 399 1.44 4.33 8.95
N PHE A 400 0.63 3.79 8.04
CA PHE A 400 0.50 2.36 7.76
C PHE A 400 1.82 1.61 7.55
N VAL A 401 2.84 2.29 7.02
CA VAL A 401 4.13 1.68 6.67
C VAL A 401 5.01 1.52 7.91
N ASN A 402 5.11 2.57 8.73
CA ASN A 402 6.04 2.59 9.86
C ASN A 402 5.42 2.25 11.22
N VAL A 403 4.09 2.23 11.32
CA VAL A 403 3.38 2.03 12.61
C VAL A 403 3.78 0.73 13.31
N LYS A 404 3.99 -0.37 12.57
CA LYS A 404 4.43 -1.64 13.14
C LYS A 404 5.80 -1.53 13.80
N ARG A 405 6.73 -0.85 13.14
CA ARG A 405 8.09 -0.63 13.63
C ARG A 405 8.09 0.32 14.84
N ILE A 406 7.33 1.41 14.76
CA ILE A 406 7.17 2.36 15.87
C ILE A 406 6.59 1.66 17.10
N ALA A 407 5.58 0.80 16.91
CA ALA A 407 5.04 -0.02 17.99
C ALA A 407 6.13 -0.90 18.63
N GLN A 408 6.97 -1.57 17.83
CA GLN A 408 8.09 -2.38 18.34
C GLN A 408 9.14 -1.54 19.10
N GLU A 409 9.53 -0.37 18.57
CA GLU A 409 10.49 0.54 19.21
C GLU A 409 9.99 1.03 20.58
N HIS A 410 8.69 1.30 20.68
CA HIS A 410 8.03 1.69 21.94
C HIS A 410 7.54 0.51 22.78
N LYS A 411 7.86 -0.73 22.40
CA LYS A 411 7.45 -1.98 23.08
C LYS A 411 5.94 -2.12 23.25
N VAL A 412 5.19 -1.62 22.28
CA VAL A 412 3.73 -1.79 22.19
C VAL A 412 3.42 -3.11 21.50
N GLU A 413 2.73 -4.01 22.19
CA GLU A 413 2.27 -5.28 21.64
C GLU A 413 1.03 -5.05 20.76
N LEU A 414 1.08 -5.52 19.51
CA LEU A 414 -0.05 -5.44 18.57
C LEU A 414 -0.69 -6.83 18.43
N VAL A 415 -1.94 -6.97 18.86
CA VAL A 415 -2.68 -8.23 18.88
C VAL A 415 -3.93 -8.09 18.01
N VAL A 416 -4.18 -9.05 17.12
CA VAL A 416 -5.44 -9.17 16.38
C VAL A 416 -6.10 -10.52 16.70
N SER A 417 -7.39 -10.49 17.02
CA SER A 417 -8.20 -11.71 17.15
C SER A 417 -9.42 -11.65 16.26
N LYS A 418 -9.84 -12.83 15.80
CA LYS A 418 -11.00 -13.00 14.92
C LYS A 418 -12.03 -13.89 15.58
N GLU A 419 -13.29 -13.53 15.42
CA GLU A 419 -14.43 -14.33 15.84
C GLU A 419 -15.38 -14.47 14.65
N GLU A 420 -15.54 -15.71 14.17
CA GLU A 420 -16.56 -16.06 13.18
C GLU A 420 -17.91 -16.15 13.89
N LEU A 421 -18.85 -15.31 13.47
CA LEU A 421 -20.20 -15.33 14.00
C LEU A 421 -21.01 -16.39 13.26
N THR A 422 -21.76 -17.22 14.00
CA THR A 422 -22.67 -18.24 13.48
C THR A 422 -23.78 -17.68 12.59
N THR A 423 -24.07 -16.38 12.70
CA THR A 423 -24.90 -15.61 11.78
C THR A 423 -24.13 -14.35 11.39
N PRO A 424 -23.80 -14.13 10.11
CA PRO A 424 -23.04 -12.96 9.72
C PRO A 424 -23.89 -11.71 10.00
N PRO A 425 -23.41 -10.74 10.83
CA PRO A 425 -24.05 -9.44 10.88
C PRO A 425 -23.96 -8.82 9.47
N GLN A 426 -24.94 -7.98 9.10
CA GLN A 426 -24.90 -7.31 7.79
C GLN A 426 -23.58 -6.57 7.56
N ASN A 427 -22.94 -6.06 8.64
CA ASN A 427 -21.67 -5.33 8.61
C ASN A 427 -20.67 -5.91 9.62
N SER A 428 -19.39 -5.96 9.26
CA SER A 428 -18.30 -6.35 10.17
C SER A 428 -18.17 -5.36 11.35
N ILE A 429 -17.89 -5.88 12.53
CA ILE A 429 -17.74 -5.11 13.78
C ILE A 429 -16.28 -5.15 14.20
N LEU A 430 -15.75 -3.97 14.56
CA LEU A 430 -14.40 -3.81 15.11
C LEU A 430 -14.50 -3.37 16.56
N GLU A 431 -13.74 -4.02 17.43
CA GLU A 431 -13.56 -3.61 18.83
C GLU A 431 -12.07 -3.42 19.08
N LEU A 432 -11.67 -2.19 19.41
CA LEU A 432 -10.30 -1.87 19.77
C LEU A 432 -10.21 -1.72 21.28
N ARG A 433 -9.31 -2.48 21.90
CA ARG A 433 -8.94 -2.33 23.30
C ARG A 433 -7.49 -1.85 23.40
N VAL A 434 -7.27 -0.84 24.24
CA VAL A 434 -5.95 -0.31 24.58
C VAL A 434 -5.70 -0.59 26.04
N GLU A 435 -4.55 -1.18 26.34
CA GLU A 435 -4.12 -1.48 27.71
C GLU A 435 -2.84 -0.70 28.03
N THR A 436 -2.82 -0.20 29.25
CA THR A 436 -1.69 0.48 29.88
C THR A 436 -1.39 -0.23 31.19
N LYS A 437 -0.32 0.15 31.88
CA LYS A 437 0.07 -0.45 33.16
C LYS A 437 -1.06 -0.50 34.19
N ASN A 438 -1.87 0.57 34.30
CA ASN A 438 -2.89 0.68 35.36
C ASN A 438 -4.34 0.84 34.84
N SER A 439 -4.53 1.01 33.53
CA SER A 439 -5.85 1.28 32.96
C SER A 439 -6.05 0.60 31.60
N SER A 440 -7.31 0.39 31.22
CA SER A 440 -7.65 -0.03 29.86
C SER A 440 -8.89 0.70 29.36
N ALA A 441 -8.95 0.95 28.06
CA ALA A 441 -10.09 1.54 27.39
C ALA A 441 -10.47 0.69 26.19
N SER A 442 -11.76 0.57 25.91
CA SER A 442 -12.25 -0.11 24.71
C SER A 442 -13.36 0.66 24.02
N VAL A 443 -13.36 0.62 22.68
CA VAL A 443 -14.40 1.18 21.84
C VAL A 443 -14.75 0.15 20.76
N GLU A 444 -16.05 -0.06 20.55
CA GLU A 444 -16.59 -0.95 19.52
C GLU A 444 -17.39 -0.14 18.52
N GLY A 445 -17.24 -0.42 17.22
CA GLY A 445 -18.01 0.23 16.18
C GLY A 445 -18.19 -0.62 14.92
N CYS A 446 -19.01 -0.11 14.02
CA CYS A 446 -19.21 -0.63 12.67
C CYS A 446 -19.37 0.52 11.67
N CYS A 447 -19.25 0.23 10.38
CA CYS A 447 -19.62 1.16 9.32
C CYS A 447 -21.11 0.99 9.00
N ALA A 448 -21.84 2.08 8.82
CA ALA A 448 -23.17 2.07 8.22
C ALA A 448 -23.06 1.97 6.68
N VAL A 449 -24.21 1.77 6.01
CA VAL A 449 -24.29 1.61 4.55
C VAL A 449 -23.78 2.83 3.80
N ASP A 450 -23.90 4.03 4.39
CA ASP A 450 -23.41 5.30 3.85
C ASP A 450 -21.93 5.59 4.16
N GLY A 451 -21.23 4.64 4.78
CA GLY A 451 -19.83 4.77 5.22
C GLY A 451 -19.62 5.54 6.52
N SER A 452 -20.69 6.04 7.15
CA SER A 452 -20.56 6.70 8.44
C SER A 452 -20.16 5.69 9.53
N VAL A 453 -19.30 6.14 10.45
CA VAL A 453 -18.87 5.31 11.59
C VAL A 453 -19.93 5.38 12.68
N VAL A 454 -20.35 4.22 13.18
CA VAL A 454 -21.29 4.10 14.31
C VAL A 454 -20.62 3.35 15.44
N LEU A 455 -20.49 3.99 16.60
CA LEU A 455 -20.04 3.33 17.83
C LEU A 455 -21.19 2.56 18.46
N ARG A 456 -20.90 1.31 18.82
CA ARG A 456 -21.81 0.36 19.47
C ARG A 456 -21.50 0.15 20.95
N LYS A 457 -20.24 0.33 21.34
CA LYS A 457 -19.83 0.38 22.76
C LYS A 457 -18.74 1.42 22.95
N PHE A 458 -18.78 2.07 24.10
CA PHE A 458 -17.77 3.03 24.54
C PHE A 458 -17.44 2.78 26.00
N LEU A 459 -16.17 2.50 26.30
CA LEU A 459 -15.69 2.09 27.63
C LEU A 459 -16.51 0.93 28.19
N GLY A 460 -16.77 -0.09 27.35
CA GLY A 460 -17.59 -1.26 27.70
C GLY A 460 -19.09 -1.00 27.89
N THR A 461 -19.56 0.23 27.73
CA THR A 461 -20.98 0.59 27.85
C THR A 461 -21.66 0.55 26.48
N PRO A 462 -22.76 -0.19 26.30
CA PRO A 462 -23.52 -0.19 25.05
C PRO A 462 -24.09 1.19 24.74
N ILE A 463 -23.87 1.67 23.51
CA ILE A 463 -24.38 2.95 23.00
C ILE A 463 -24.71 2.82 21.51
N TYR A 464 -25.44 3.78 20.95
CA TYR A 464 -25.60 3.93 19.51
C TYR A 464 -25.24 5.36 19.12
N LEU A 465 -23.97 5.57 18.77
CA LEU A 465 -23.44 6.90 18.48
C LEU A 465 -22.89 6.95 17.06
N GLN A 466 -23.62 7.58 16.15
CA GLN A 466 -23.09 7.92 14.83
C GLN A 466 -22.06 9.06 14.97
N MET A 467 -20.83 8.80 14.55
CA MET A 467 -19.76 9.78 14.56
C MET A 467 -20.09 10.91 13.59
N PRO A 468 -19.84 12.18 13.97
CA PRO A 468 -20.14 13.30 13.10
C PRO A 468 -19.36 13.18 11.79
N SER A 469 -20.08 13.27 10.68
CA SER A 469 -19.50 13.32 9.35
C SER A 469 -19.18 14.77 8.98
N ARG A 470 -18.15 14.97 8.15
CA ARG A 470 -17.84 16.30 7.59
C ARG A 470 -19.00 16.93 6.79
N ARG A 471 -20.05 16.17 6.44
CA ARG A 471 -21.21 16.67 5.68
C ARG A 471 -22.43 17.06 6.53
N HIS A 472 -22.66 16.48 7.72
CA HIS A 472 -23.97 16.55 8.40
C HIS A 472 -24.23 17.77 9.31
N LEU A 473 -23.31 18.74 9.41
CA LEU A 473 -23.56 19.97 10.19
C LEU A 473 -24.63 20.91 9.59
N HIS A 474 -25.13 20.67 8.37
CA HIS A 474 -25.95 21.63 7.64
C HIS A 474 -27.46 21.36 7.61
N SER A 475 -27.97 20.20 8.05
CA SER A 475 -29.41 19.90 7.91
C SER A 475 -30.29 20.31 9.09
N ARG A 476 -29.73 20.78 10.21
CA ARG A 476 -30.49 21.07 11.45
C ARG A 476 -30.89 22.53 11.70
N ARG A 477 -30.65 23.46 10.76
CA ARG A 477 -31.13 24.85 10.86
C ARG A 477 -32.02 25.23 9.67
N ARG A 478 -33.25 24.71 9.65
CA ARG A 478 -34.39 25.40 9.02
C ARG A 478 -35.52 25.45 10.06
N PRO A 479 -35.95 26.63 10.55
CA PRO A 479 -37.19 26.71 11.29
C PRO A 479 -38.36 26.42 10.35
N ASN A 480 -39.36 25.72 10.87
CA ASN A 480 -40.66 25.52 10.21
C ASN A 480 -41.23 26.87 9.72
N SER A 481 -41.56 26.94 8.44
CA SER A 481 -42.63 27.82 7.95
C SER A 481 -43.58 26.98 7.10
N GLU A 482 -44.70 26.65 7.74
CA GLU A 482 -46.06 26.55 7.22
C GLU A 482 -46.37 25.66 6.01
N ALA A 483 -47.29 24.73 6.26
CA ALA A 483 -48.07 24.01 5.28
C ALA A 483 -48.89 24.99 4.40
N ASN A 484 -48.99 24.71 3.10
CA ASN A 484 -50.26 24.80 2.38
C ASN A 484 -50.24 23.96 1.10
N PHE A 485 -51.35 23.23 0.92
CA PHE A 485 -51.83 22.65 -0.33
C PHE A 485 -52.02 23.77 -1.39
N GLU A 486 -51.69 23.52 -2.66
CA GLU A 486 -52.65 23.50 -3.79
C GLU A 486 -51.95 23.35 -5.16
N THR A 487 -52.80 23.01 -6.13
CA THR A 487 -52.63 22.44 -7.46
C THR A 487 -52.07 23.37 -8.55
N SER A 488 -51.50 22.74 -9.60
CA SER A 488 -51.41 23.12 -11.03
C SER A 488 -51.60 24.59 -11.47
N GLY A 489 -50.63 25.11 -12.24
CA GLY A 489 -50.83 26.26 -13.14
C GLY A 489 -49.54 26.87 -13.69
N ASP A 490 -49.50 27.05 -15.00
CA ASP A 490 -48.42 27.60 -15.83
C ASP A 490 -48.04 29.08 -15.57
N VAL A 491 -46.90 29.45 -16.20
CA VAL A 491 -46.52 30.77 -16.76
C VAL A 491 -45.43 31.56 -16.02
N ALA A 492 -44.43 31.92 -16.83
CA ALA A 492 -43.21 32.68 -16.57
C ALA A 492 -43.42 34.10 -16.01
N SER A 493 -42.45 34.59 -15.24
CA SER A 493 -41.95 35.97 -15.37
C SER A 493 -40.56 36.14 -14.73
N ASN A 494 -39.73 36.91 -15.42
CA ASN A 494 -38.42 37.38 -14.99
C ASN A 494 -38.55 38.35 -13.81
N GLY A 495 -37.66 38.22 -12.82
CA GLY A 495 -37.50 39.20 -11.75
C GLY A 495 -36.15 39.04 -11.06
N SER A 496 -35.16 39.79 -11.54
CA SER A 496 -33.86 39.96 -10.90
C SER A 496 -34.00 40.69 -9.57
N SER A 497 -33.53 40.09 -8.48
CA SER A 497 -33.10 40.84 -7.29
C SER A 497 -31.78 40.27 -6.78
N ALA A 498 -30.78 41.16 -6.77
CA ALA A 498 -29.46 40.91 -6.26
C ALA A 498 -29.54 40.75 -4.73
N GLY A 499 -29.32 39.53 -4.24
CA GLY A 499 -29.03 39.24 -2.84
C GLY A 499 -27.53 38.99 -2.70
N THR A 500 -26.86 39.87 -1.97
CA THR A 500 -25.44 39.77 -1.59
C THR A 500 -25.20 38.52 -0.74
N GLU A 501 -24.58 37.49 -1.31
CA GLU A 501 -23.96 36.39 -0.58
C GLU A 501 -22.70 36.89 0.14
N HIS A 502 -22.88 37.53 1.29
CA HIS A 502 -21.79 37.79 2.24
C HIS A 502 -21.91 36.81 3.43
N GLU A 503 -20.77 36.15 3.71
CA GLU A 503 -20.42 35.50 4.99
C GLU A 503 -21.09 34.16 5.35
N ASP A 504 -20.82 33.10 4.57
CA ASP A 504 -21.02 31.71 5.02
C ASP A 504 -19.80 30.81 4.69
N ALA A 505 -18.63 31.42 4.53
CA ALA A 505 -17.38 30.71 4.20
C ALA A 505 -16.60 30.22 5.44
N ASP A 506 -16.82 30.80 6.62
CA ASP A 506 -15.98 30.58 7.81
C ASP A 506 -16.48 29.47 8.74
N LEU A 507 -17.68 28.91 8.52
CA LEU A 507 -18.26 27.84 9.36
C LEU A 507 -17.90 26.41 8.92
N LYS A 508 -17.13 26.24 7.83
CA LYS A 508 -16.88 24.93 7.19
C LYS A 508 -15.92 24.01 7.94
N ASP A 509 -15.19 24.50 8.95
CA ASP A 509 -14.10 23.76 9.60
C ASP A 509 -14.13 23.82 11.14
N ALA A 510 -15.25 24.20 11.76
CA ALA A 510 -15.32 24.27 13.22
C ALA A 510 -15.19 22.87 13.86
N PRO A 511 -14.22 22.63 14.74
CA PRO A 511 -14.06 21.33 15.40
C PRO A 511 -15.26 21.06 16.32
N ILE A 512 -15.83 19.85 16.20
CA ILE A 512 -16.79 19.34 17.18
C ILE A 512 -15.97 18.76 18.33
N TYR A 513 -16.35 19.10 19.56
CA TYR A 513 -15.74 18.57 20.78
C TYR A 513 -16.63 17.49 21.37
N MET A 514 -16.04 16.39 21.80
CA MET A 514 -16.71 15.32 22.53
C MET A 514 -16.33 15.43 24.00
N MET A 515 -17.33 15.51 24.86
CA MET A 515 -17.18 15.31 26.30
C MET A 515 -17.89 14.03 26.70
N TYR A 516 -17.28 13.18 27.52
CA TYR A 516 -18.02 12.12 28.18
C TYR A 516 -17.91 12.23 29.69
N THR A 517 -18.95 11.76 30.38
CA THR A 517 -18.97 11.56 31.82
C THR A 517 -19.32 10.13 32.17
N ILE A 518 -18.57 9.54 33.10
CA ILE A 518 -18.94 8.31 33.78
C ILE A 518 -19.42 8.71 35.18
N HIS A 519 -20.62 8.29 35.54
CA HIS A 519 -21.26 8.69 36.78
C HIS A 519 -22.10 7.57 37.39
N SER A 520 -22.35 7.65 38.69
CA SER A 520 -23.35 6.81 39.34
C SER A 520 -24.73 7.18 38.79
N ASP A 521 -25.58 6.20 38.44
CA ASP A 521 -26.91 6.43 37.85
C ASP A 521 -27.91 6.94 38.89
N THR A 522 -27.76 8.21 39.27
CA THR A 522 -28.61 8.91 40.24
C THR A 522 -29.45 9.98 39.54
N SER A 523 -30.65 10.24 40.06
CA SER A 523 -31.54 11.26 39.51
C SER A 523 -30.89 12.66 39.54
N GLY A 524 -31.06 13.43 38.46
CA GLY A 524 -30.60 14.81 38.38
C GLY A 524 -29.15 15.01 37.93
N THR A 525 -28.28 13.98 37.95
CA THR A 525 -26.86 14.13 37.56
C THR A 525 -26.70 14.68 36.14
N LEU A 526 -27.46 14.16 35.16
CA LEU A 526 -27.45 14.66 33.78
C LEU A 526 -27.87 16.14 33.70
N ALA A 527 -28.92 16.52 34.42
CA ALA A 527 -29.45 17.88 34.41
C ALA A 527 -28.42 18.87 34.98
N THR A 528 -27.72 18.48 36.06
CA THR A 528 -26.64 19.28 36.65
C THR A 528 -25.47 19.48 35.68
N VAL A 529 -25.06 18.42 34.97
CA VAL A 529 -23.99 18.52 33.95
C VAL A 529 -24.42 19.45 32.81
N ALA A 530 -25.65 19.28 32.29
CA ALA A 530 -26.19 20.15 31.24
C ALA A 530 -26.30 21.61 31.69
N GLN A 531 -26.70 21.88 32.94
CA GLN A 531 -26.74 23.23 33.50
C GLN A 531 -25.36 23.87 33.60
N LYS A 532 -24.31 23.11 33.94
CA LYS A 532 -22.92 23.63 33.97
C LYS A 532 -22.43 24.02 32.57
N LEU A 533 -22.73 23.20 31.56
CA LEU A 533 -22.40 23.53 30.16
C LEU A 533 -23.17 24.77 29.69
N ALA A 534 -24.48 24.84 29.98
CA ALA A 534 -25.31 25.99 29.63
C ALA A 534 -24.85 27.28 30.33
N GLY A 535 -24.44 27.19 31.60
CA GLY A 535 -23.89 28.33 32.35
C GLY A 535 -22.57 28.86 31.79
N ALA A 536 -21.84 28.04 31.05
CA ALA A 536 -20.63 28.42 30.32
C ALA A 536 -20.92 28.80 28.85
N ASN A 537 -22.19 28.94 28.48
CA ASN A 537 -22.64 29.26 27.12
C ASN A 537 -22.18 28.24 26.05
N ILE A 538 -22.02 26.97 26.46
CA ILE A 538 -21.68 25.87 25.56
C ILE A 538 -22.96 25.22 25.03
N ASN A 539 -23.11 25.19 23.71
CA ASN A 539 -24.26 24.57 23.07
C ASN A 539 -24.02 23.07 22.83
N ILE A 540 -25.00 22.25 23.22
CA ILE A 540 -24.96 20.79 23.10
C ILE A 540 -25.61 20.40 21.76
N ALA A 541 -24.79 20.03 20.78
CA ALA A 541 -25.25 19.61 19.46
C ALA A 541 -25.91 18.21 19.46
N ASN A 542 -25.41 17.31 20.33
CA ASN A 542 -25.97 15.98 20.49
C ASN A 542 -25.64 15.42 21.88
N CYS A 543 -26.48 14.52 22.40
CA CYS A 543 -26.30 13.88 23.70
C CYS A 543 -26.70 12.40 23.62
N HIS A 544 -25.83 11.52 24.11
CA HIS A 544 -26.04 10.08 24.12
C HIS A 544 -25.89 9.53 25.53
N LEU A 545 -26.75 8.58 25.88
CA LEU A 545 -26.74 7.93 27.18
C LEU A 545 -26.58 6.42 27.03
N GLY A 546 -25.74 5.86 27.89
CA GLY A 546 -25.56 4.43 28.06
C GLY A 546 -25.60 4.07 29.53
N ARG A 547 -25.94 2.82 29.82
CA ARG A 547 -25.91 2.27 31.18
C ARG A 547 -25.23 0.92 31.15
N ARG A 548 -24.45 0.61 32.19
CA ARG A 548 -23.90 -0.73 32.40
C ARG A 548 -23.85 -1.08 33.86
N LEU A 549 -24.03 -2.36 34.15
CA LEU A 549 -23.71 -2.93 35.46
C LEU A 549 -22.19 -3.06 35.58
N VAL A 550 -21.65 -2.59 36.69
CA VAL A 550 -20.23 -2.72 37.03
C VAL A 550 -20.15 -3.38 38.40
N ASP A 551 -19.19 -4.28 38.58
CA ASP A 551 -18.94 -4.89 39.88
C ASP A 551 -18.51 -3.81 40.88
N ASP A 552 -19.20 -3.77 42.00
CA ASP A 552 -19.02 -2.80 43.07
C ASP A 552 -19.16 -3.53 44.42
N PRO A 553 -18.05 -3.83 45.09
CA PRO A 553 -18.05 -4.54 46.37
C PRO A 553 -18.83 -3.80 47.48
N SER A 554 -19.11 -2.50 47.30
CA SER A 554 -19.85 -1.68 48.27
C SER A 554 -21.37 -1.67 48.07
N ALA A 555 -21.86 -2.28 46.99
CA ALA A 555 -23.28 -2.29 46.64
C ALA A 555 -24.04 -3.52 47.20
N PRO A 556 -25.37 -3.42 47.44
CA PRO A 556 -26.18 -4.48 48.05
C PRO A 556 -26.14 -5.84 47.33
N GLU A 557 -25.79 -5.87 46.04
CA GLU A 557 -25.70 -7.08 45.21
C GLU A 557 -24.30 -7.27 44.59
N GLY A 558 -23.29 -6.55 45.09
CA GLY A 558 -21.94 -6.55 44.52
C GLY A 558 -21.84 -5.90 43.14
N LYS A 559 -22.90 -5.23 42.67
CA LYS A 559 -22.99 -4.54 41.38
C LYS A 559 -23.69 -3.19 41.52
N THR A 560 -23.17 -2.18 40.84
CA THR A 560 -23.76 -0.83 40.74
C THR A 560 -24.03 -0.49 39.28
N MET A 561 -25.17 0.16 39.02
CA MET A 561 -25.48 0.73 37.71
C MET A 561 -24.66 2.02 37.51
N MET A 562 -23.83 2.01 36.47
CA MET A 562 -23.06 3.18 36.04
C MET A 562 -23.70 3.78 34.79
N GLY A 563 -23.86 5.09 34.80
CA GLY A 563 -24.26 5.89 33.65
C GLY A 563 -23.04 6.37 32.86
N LEU A 564 -23.16 6.32 31.54
CA LEU A 564 -22.27 7.00 30.59
C LEU A 564 -23.10 8.07 29.89
N CYS A 565 -22.61 9.31 29.87
CA CYS A 565 -23.15 10.34 29.00
C CYS A 565 -22.08 10.87 28.06
N ILE A 566 -22.39 11.01 26.77
CA ILE A 566 -21.51 11.61 25.77
C ILE A 566 -22.23 12.84 25.19
N PHE A 567 -21.60 14.00 25.33
CA PHE A 567 -22.04 15.27 24.77
C PHE A 567 -21.16 15.65 23.59
N HIS A 568 -21.78 16.11 22.51
CA HIS A 568 -21.09 16.82 21.45
C HIS A 568 -21.35 18.32 21.61
N ALA A 569 -20.27 19.09 21.75
CA ALA A 569 -20.29 20.55 21.79
C ALA A 569 -19.81 21.12 20.45
N ASP A 570 -20.36 22.27 20.07
CA ASP A 570 -19.97 23.03 18.88
C ASP A 570 -18.77 23.97 19.11
N SER A 571 -18.34 24.08 20.36
CA SER A 571 -17.26 24.93 20.84
C SER A 571 -16.41 24.20 21.87
N GLU A 572 -15.18 24.67 22.06
CA GLU A 572 -14.26 24.11 23.04
C GLU A 572 -14.83 24.29 24.45
N ILE A 573 -14.78 23.23 25.25
CA ILE A 573 -15.27 23.28 26.63
C ILE A 573 -14.09 23.71 27.51
N PRO A 574 -14.17 24.86 28.20
CA PRO A 574 -13.06 25.34 29.03
C PRO A 574 -12.72 24.35 30.16
N ASP A 575 -11.44 24.22 30.47
CA ASP A 575 -10.94 23.33 31.54
C ASP A 575 -11.56 23.62 32.90
N GLU A 576 -11.89 24.87 33.19
CA GLU A 576 -12.61 25.27 34.40
C GLU A 576 -13.98 24.58 34.51
N VAL A 577 -14.73 24.52 33.40
CA VAL A 577 -16.04 23.87 33.33
C VAL A 577 -15.90 22.37 33.55
N VAL A 578 -14.93 21.74 32.87
CA VAL A 578 -14.62 20.31 33.04
C VAL A 578 -14.27 20.01 34.50
N THR A 579 -13.48 20.88 35.14
CA THR A 579 -13.07 20.74 36.54
C THR A 579 -14.27 20.84 37.49
N THR A 580 -15.19 21.79 37.27
CA THR A 580 -16.42 21.87 38.08
C THR A 580 -17.33 20.66 37.92
N ILE A 581 -17.38 20.05 36.73
CA ILE A 581 -18.13 18.82 36.48
C ILE A 581 -17.49 17.63 37.20
N ARG A 582 -16.15 17.53 37.21
CA ARG A 582 -15.41 16.48 37.95
C ARG A 582 -15.62 16.55 39.47
N GLN A 583 -15.90 17.74 40.00
CA GLN A 583 -16.16 17.94 41.43
C GLN A 583 -17.58 17.51 41.87
N LEU A 584 -18.46 17.17 40.93
CA LEU A 584 -19.79 16.65 41.26
C LEU A 584 -19.64 15.26 41.91
N HIS A 585 -20.23 15.07 43.10
CA HIS A 585 -20.11 13.84 43.89
C HIS A 585 -20.49 12.54 43.16
N ASN A 586 -21.36 12.62 42.15
CA ASN A 586 -21.79 11.46 41.36
C ASN A 586 -20.95 11.20 40.11
N VAL A 587 -20.05 12.11 39.73
CA VAL A 587 -19.22 11.98 38.52
C VAL A 587 -17.88 11.35 38.90
N LYS A 588 -17.62 10.15 38.37
CA LYS A 588 -16.36 9.42 38.58
C LYS A 588 -15.29 9.82 37.56
N GLU A 589 -15.70 10.16 36.34
CA GLU A 589 -14.79 10.56 35.28
C GLU A 589 -15.44 11.58 34.36
N CYS A 590 -14.66 12.54 33.87
CA CYS A 590 -15.06 13.48 32.82
C CYS A 590 -13.84 13.81 31.96
N LYS A 591 -13.92 13.60 30.65
CA LYS A 591 -12.88 14.00 29.69
C LYS A 591 -13.49 14.71 28.49
N VAL A 592 -12.72 15.64 27.93
CA VAL A 592 -13.04 16.40 26.72
C VAL A 592 -11.92 16.23 25.71
N PHE A 593 -12.26 16.05 24.44
CA PHE A 593 -11.30 16.03 23.35
C PHE A 593 -11.98 16.40 22.02
N ALA A 594 -11.19 16.88 21.06
CA ALA A 594 -11.68 17.09 19.70
C ALA A 594 -12.11 15.74 19.07
N THR A 595 -13.33 15.70 18.54
CA THR A 595 -13.93 14.48 18.00
C THR A 595 -13.27 14.08 16.68
N PRO A 596 -12.75 12.85 16.55
CA PRO A 596 -12.36 12.32 15.24
C PRO A 596 -13.56 12.28 14.30
N GLN A 597 -13.49 12.97 13.16
CA GLN A 597 -14.61 13.06 12.22
C GLN A 597 -14.62 11.89 11.24
N SER A 598 -15.82 11.46 10.85
CA SER A 598 -16.01 10.49 9.77
C SER A 598 -15.90 11.16 8.40
N LEU A 599 -15.17 10.53 7.47
CA LEU A 599 -14.94 11.02 6.11
C LEU A 599 -16.15 10.76 5.18
N GLY A 600 -16.90 9.67 5.40
CA GLY A 600 -18.00 9.22 4.51
C GLY A 600 -17.49 8.58 3.21
N LEU A 601 -18.32 7.77 2.53
CA LEU A 601 -17.91 6.99 1.34
C LEU A 601 -17.34 7.81 0.17
N ASP A 602 -17.80 9.05 -0.05
CA ASP A 602 -17.37 9.85 -1.20
C ASP A 602 -15.99 10.52 -1.02
N ALA A 603 -15.39 10.39 0.16
CA ALA A 603 -14.08 10.94 0.50
C ALA A 603 -12.99 9.87 0.69
N ILE A 604 -13.34 8.59 0.51
CA ILE A 604 -12.46 7.42 0.64
C ILE A 604 -12.53 6.61 -0.64
#